data_AF-A0A2V9S1U7-F1
#
_entry.id   AF-A0A2V9S1U7-F1
#
_cell.length_a   1.000
_cell.length_b   1.000
_cell.length_c   1.000
_cell.angle_alpha   90.00
_cell.angle_beta   90.00
_cell.angle_gamma   90.00
#
_symmetry.space_group_name_H-M   'P 1'
#
loop_
_entity.id
_entity.type
_entity.pdbx_description
1 polymer ?
#
loop_
_entity_poly.entity_id
_entity_poly.type
_entity_poly.pdbx_seq_one_letter_code
_entity_poly.pdbx_strand_id
1 'polypeptide(L)'
;MTSIYLGIFTGSVVLSFVFTRCVRNWATSKGWALGPARERHLLGARLPRLGGIAIFAAFVTTLGLCLVVKCVFSSLHSIISLRILSTILLPGTLILLLGLYDDFQDARPYLKLTGQVFAGVMLFAGGLSISQLPLLFGTQSFPWWMGLPLTILWVVAISNAFNLIDGLDGLAAGSALFSTTVVFVVALFSQSAVVSLLALALAGAIVGFLRFNFNPATIFLGDCGSLFIGFMLSALALQGSQKAPTIIAVAIPVVSFGLPILEVALSVMRRFISGKPVCTADREHIHHKLLQRGLTHRQVVIALYGVSAVFALFSLSLLWPKGSMVILVVAVLATGIWVGICHLNYPEFSEIRRVARRTLEQRQIFANNLAIRKAMEQLKVVSDFLQIGRILIAAFNDNDFDAFDLELKRFQTERLIERDHGWPIVAGKALQWEKSGHCNGRDLGPVWSLRLDLITTRGYMLGTLTLYRRYRNRILQIDIDTLTLKFPTILADALDRTAAKNIEIIPQRLIADQFFASSGQIDLTGASPAA
;
A
#
# COMPACT_ATOMS: atom_id res chain seq x y z
N MET A 1 -31.49 -21.15 -26.54
CA MET A 1 -30.71 -20.97 -25.29
C MET A 1 -30.96 -19.62 -24.64
N THR A 2 -30.92 -18.51 -25.39
CA THR A 2 -31.23 -17.15 -24.89
C THR A 2 -32.62 -17.02 -24.26
N SER A 3 -33.67 -17.56 -24.88
CA SER A 3 -35.04 -17.56 -24.33
C SER A 3 -35.16 -18.32 -23.00
N ILE A 4 -34.46 -19.45 -22.88
CA ILE A 4 -34.42 -20.27 -21.66
C ILE A 4 -33.73 -19.49 -20.53
N TYR A 5 -32.57 -18.89 -20.82
CA TYR A 5 -31.83 -18.06 -19.88
C TYR A 5 -32.63 -16.83 -19.42
N LEU A 6 -33.31 -16.16 -20.35
CA LEU A 6 -34.21 -15.05 -20.03
C LEU A 6 -35.35 -15.52 -19.13
N GLY A 7 -35.99 -16.65 -19.45
CA GLY A 7 -37.06 -17.23 -18.64
C GLY A 7 -36.62 -17.63 -17.23
N ILE A 8 -35.41 -18.18 -17.06
CA ILE A 8 -34.83 -18.49 -15.74
C ILE A 8 -34.63 -17.22 -14.93
N PHE A 9 -34.03 -16.19 -15.55
CA PHE A 9 -33.78 -14.92 -14.88
C PHE A 9 -35.08 -14.24 -14.46
N THR A 10 -36.02 -14.05 -15.40
CA THR A 10 -37.30 -13.38 -15.12
C THR A 10 -38.15 -14.18 -14.13
N GLY A 11 -38.19 -15.51 -14.27
CA GLY A 11 -38.86 -16.39 -13.31
C GLY A 11 -38.31 -16.22 -11.90
N SER A 12 -36.98 -16.20 -11.74
CA SER A 12 -36.35 -15.98 -10.45
C SER A 12 -36.59 -14.57 -9.88
N VAL A 13 -36.59 -13.53 -10.72
CA VAL A 13 -36.95 -12.15 -10.32
C VAL A 13 -38.37 -12.09 -9.76
N VAL A 14 -39.33 -12.68 -10.47
CA VAL A 14 -40.74 -12.67 -10.06
C VAL A 14 -40.93 -13.46 -8.77
N LEU A 15 -40.36 -14.67 -8.69
CA LEU A 15 -40.43 -15.50 -7.48
C LEU A 15 -39.80 -14.79 -6.28
N SER A 16 -38.62 -14.18 -6.44
CA SER A 16 -37.98 -13.44 -5.36
C SER A 16 -38.75 -12.20 -4.94
N PHE A 17 -39.35 -11.46 -5.90
CA PHE A 17 -40.21 -10.33 -5.57
C PHE A 17 -41.42 -10.76 -4.71
N VAL A 18 -42.09 -11.85 -5.11
CA VAL A 18 -43.25 -12.40 -4.39
C VAL A 18 -42.83 -12.94 -3.02
N PHE A 19 -41.80 -13.79 -2.96
CA PHE A 19 -41.32 -14.37 -1.70
C PHE A 19 -40.78 -13.31 -0.74
N THR A 20 -40.06 -12.30 -1.24
CA THR A 20 -39.57 -11.20 -0.39
C THR A 20 -40.75 -10.43 0.22
N ARG A 21 -41.80 -10.15 -0.57
CA ARG A 21 -43.03 -9.52 -0.06
C ARG A 21 -43.71 -10.39 1.00
N CYS A 22 -43.86 -11.68 0.76
CA CYS A 22 -44.47 -12.63 1.69
C CYS A 22 -43.67 -12.73 3.00
N VAL A 23 -42.36 -12.96 2.91
CA VAL A 23 -41.46 -13.08 4.07
C VAL A 23 -41.45 -11.79 4.88
N ARG A 24 -41.37 -10.62 4.23
CA ARG A 24 -41.44 -9.32 4.91
C ARG A 24 -42.76 -9.14 5.67
N ASN A 25 -43.89 -9.40 5.01
CA ASN A 25 -45.21 -9.23 5.62
C ASN A 25 -45.43 -10.23 6.77
N TRP A 26 -44.91 -11.45 6.64
CA TRP A 26 -44.98 -12.47 7.69
C TRP A 26 -44.06 -12.16 8.88
N ALA A 27 -42.83 -11.71 8.61
CA ALA A 27 -41.89 -11.33 9.66
C ALA A 27 -42.39 -10.11 10.45
N THR A 28 -43.00 -9.14 9.76
CA THR A 28 -43.61 -7.96 10.39
C THR A 28 -44.85 -8.32 11.20
N SER A 29 -45.72 -9.21 10.72
CA SER A 29 -46.91 -9.65 11.48
C SER A 29 -46.56 -10.47 12.72
N LYS A 30 -45.52 -11.29 12.66
CA LYS A 30 -45.00 -12.08 13.79
C LYS A 30 -44.18 -11.27 14.80
N GLY A 31 -43.90 -9.99 14.53
CA GLY A 31 -43.02 -9.17 15.36
C GLY A 31 -41.56 -9.64 15.37
N TRP A 32 -41.13 -10.42 14.37
CA TRP A 32 -39.75 -10.93 14.22
C TRP A 32 -38.76 -9.86 13.76
N ALA A 33 -39.01 -8.61 14.14
CA ALA A 33 -38.05 -7.52 14.10
C ALA A 33 -36.92 -7.69 15.15
N LEU A 34 -36.79 -8.89 15.72
CA LEU A 34 -35.96 -9.26 16.86
C LEU A 34 -34.66 -9.91 16.37
N GLY A 35 -33.71 -9.08 15.95
CA GLY A 35 -32.32 -9.39 16.25
C GLY A 35 -31.99 -8.82 17.64
N PRO A 36 -31.05 -9.40 18.39
CA PRO A 36 -30.59 -8.83 19.66
C PRO A 36 -30.15 -7.38 19.46
N ALA A 37 -30.41 -6.56 20.48
CA ALA A 37 -30.14 -5.13 20.48
C ALA A 37 -28.63 -4.86 20.44
N ARG A 38 -28.01 -4.97 19.25
CA ARG A 38 -26.81 -4.19 18.97
C ARG A 38 -27.24 -2.73 18.96
N GLU A 39 -26.47 -1.86 19.59
CA GLU A 39 -26.58 -0.38 19.68
C GLU A 39 -26.65 0.35 18.30
N ARG A 40 -26.96 -0.36 17.21
CA ARG A 40 -26.79 0.01 15.80
C ARG A 40 -27.97 0.78 15.17
N HIS A 41 -29.00 1.18 15.90
CA HIS A 41 -30.15 1.86 15.25
C HIS A 41 -30.67 3.01 16.11
N LEU A 42 -30.11 4.20 15.90
CA LEU A 42 -30.50 5.39 16.63
C LEU A 42 -31.74 6.11 16.07
N LEU A 43 -32.29 5.76 14.90
CA LEU A 43 -33.63 6.24 14.47
C LEU A 43 -34.25 5.31 13.42
N GLY A 44 -35.47 4.81 13.66
CA GLY A 44 -36.32 4.13 12.67
C GLY A 44 -36.65 2.66 13.00
N ALA A 45 -37.90 2.27 12.74
CA ALA A 45 -38.47 0.96 13.10
C ALA A 45 -37.56 -0.24 12.78
N ARG A 46 -37.47 -1.19 13.73
CA ARG A 46 -36.67 -2.42 13.61
C ARG A 46 -37.13 -3.22 12.37
N LEU A 47 -36.29 -3.34 11.35
CA LEU A 47 -36.61 -4.08 10.13
C LEU A 47 -36.24 -5.57 10.27
N PRO A 48 -37.01 -6.49 9.66
CA PRO A 48 -36.72 -7.93 9.71
C PRO A 48 -35.44 -8.30 8.94
N ARG A 49 -34.65 -9.26 9.47
CA ARG A 49 -33.40 -9.77 8.86
C ARG A 49 -33.57 -11.16 8.23
N LEU A 50 -34.56 -11.30 7.35
CA LEU A 50 -34.95 -12.59 6.76
C LEU A 50 -34.90 -12.59 5.23
N GLY A 51 -34.19 -11.62 4.63
CA GLY A 51 -34.05 -11.49 3.19
C GLY A 51 -33.42 -12.71 2.52
N GLY A 52 -32.44 -13.34 3.18
CA GLY A 52 -31.78 -14.55 2.70
C GLY A 52 -32.74 -15.71 2.43
N ILE A 53 -33.78 -15.89 3.25
CA ILE A 53 -34.80 -16.93 3.05
C ILE A 53 -35.53 -16.71 1.72
N ALA A 54 -35.90 -15.47 1.42
CA ALA A 54 -36.61 -15.14 0.19
C ALA A 54 -35.74 -15.42 -1.05
N ILE A 55 -34.46 -15.03 -1.00
CA ILE A 55 -33.49 -15.30 -2.08
C ILE A 55 -33.31 -16.80 -2.27
N PHE A 56 -33.08 -17.55 -1.19
CA PHE A 56 -32.89 -19.00 -1.24
C PHE A 56 -34.13 -19.73 -1.77
N ALA A 57 -35.32 -19.38 -1.26
CA ALA A 57 -36.58 -19.96 -1.71
C ALA A 57 -36.78 -19.70 -3.22
N ALA A 58 -36.57 -18.47 -3.68
CA ALA A 58 -36.70 -18.14 -5.10
C ALA A 58 -35.70 -18.91 -5.96
N PHE A 59 -34.46 -19.01 -5.50
CA PHE A 59 -33.42 -19.78 -6.16
C PHE A 59 -33.79 -21.26 -6.28
N VAL A 60 -34.11 -21.93 -5.18
CA VAL A 60 -34.47 -23.37 -5.16
C VAL A 60 -35.74 -23.64 -5.96
N THR A 61 -36.77 -22.80 -5.83
CA THR A 61 -38.01 -22.96 -6.61
C THR A 61 -37.76 -22.79 -8.11
N THR A 62 -36.92 -21.83 -8.52
CA THR A 62 -36.54 -21.68 -9.94
C THR A 62 -35.82 -22.92 -10.45
N LEU A 63 -34.90 -23.48 -9.66
CA LEU A 63 -34.19 -24.71 -10.01
C LEU A 63 -35.12 -25.93 -10.09
N GLY A 64 -36.07 -26.05 -9.15
CA GLY A 64 -37.10 -27.07 -9.16
C GLY A 64 -37.97 -26.97 -10.42
N LEU A 65 -38.38 -25.76 -10.80
CA LEU A 65 -39.12 -25.53 -12.04
C LEU A 65 -38.30 -25.95 -13.27
N CYS A 66 -37.01 -25.60 -13.32
CA CYS A 66 -36.12 -26.05 -14.40
C CYS A 66 -36.00 -27.59 -14.47
N LEU A 67 -35.97 -28.28 -13.33
CA LEU A 67 -35.96 -29.75 -13.28
C LEU A 67 -37.28 -30.35 -13.77
N VAL A 68 -38.42 -29.76 -13.42
CA VAL A 68 -39.73 -30.19 -13.92
C VAL A 68 -39.83 -29.99 -15.44
N VAL A 69 -39.42 -28.81 -15.94
CA VAL A 69 -39.38 -28.53 -17.38
C VAL A 69 -38.43 -29.50 -18.10
N LYS A 70 -37.30 -29.90 -17.49
CA LYS A 70 -36.43 -30.96 -18.02
C LYS A 70 -37.14 -32.31 -18.17
N CYS A 71 -37.99 -32.69 -17.21
CA CYS A 71 -38.75 -33.94 -17.29
C CYS A 71 -39.81 -33.91 -18.40
N VAL A 72 -40.36 -32.73 -18.71
CA VAL A 72 -41.40 -32.55 -19.74
C VAL A 72 -40.80 -32.36 -21.14
N PHE A 73 -39.64 -31.68 -21.25
CA PHE A 73 -39.01 -31.35 -22.52
C PHE A 73 -37.63 -31.99 -22.66
N SER A 74 -37.51 -32.96 -23.58
CA SER A 74 -36.29 -33.74 -23.85
C SER A 74 -35.07 -32.89 -24.24
N SER A 75 -35.28 -31.68 -24.79
CA SER A 75 -34.21 -30.76 -25.21
C SER A 75 -33.33 -30.20 -24.07
N LEU A 76 -33.72 -30.38 -22.80
CA LEU A 76 -32.96 -29.92 -21.63
C LEU A 76 -32.15 -31.04 -20.94
N HIS A 77 -32.18 -32.27 -21.45
CA HIS A 77 -31.62 -33.44 -20.77
C HIS A 77 -30.12 -33.30 -20.45
N SER A 78 -29.36 -32.65 -21.35
CA SER A 78 -27.91 -32.45 -21.25
C SER A 78 -27.47 -31.29 -20.34
N ILE A 79 -28.38 -30.39 -19.95
CA ILE A 79 -28.02 -29.11 -19.31
C ILE A 79 -27.87 -29.22 -17.77
N ILE A 80 -28.60 -30.12 -17.12
CA ILE A 80 -28.72 -30.15 -15.65
C ILE A 80 -28.18 -31.46 -15.08
N SER A 81 -27.04 -31.38 -14.38
CA SER A 81 -26.44 -32.47 -13.61
C SER A 81 -26.90 -32.43 -12.15
N LEU A 82 -27.62 -33.48 -11.72
CA LEU A 82 -28.10 -33.62 -10.34
C LEU A 82 -26.94 -33.73 -9.33
N ARG A 83 -25.82 -34.31 -9.74
CA ARG A 83 -24.62 -34.41 -8.90
C ARG A 83 -24.07 -33.03 -8.57
N ILE A 84 -23.84 -32.18 -9.58
CA ILE A 84 -23.31 -30.82 -9.34
C ILE A 84 -24.31 -29.99 -8.52
N LEU A 85 -25.61 -30.12 -8.83
CA LEU A 85 -26.65 -29.41 -8.11
C LEU A 85 -26.69 -29.77 -6.62
N SER A 86 -26.64 -31.07 -6.29
CA SER A 86 -26.60 -31.54 -4.90
C SER A 86 -25.29 -31.17 -4.19
N THR A 87 -24.15 -31.23 -4.89
CA THR A 87 -22.85 -30.78 -4.36
C THR A 87 -22.88 -29.31 -3.91
N ILE A 88 -23.63 -28.44 -4.58
CA ILE A 88 -23.71 -27.00 -4.23
C ILE A 88 -24.87 -26.72 -3.26
N LEU A 89 -26.05 -27.29 -3.50
CA LEU A 89 -27.26 -26.99 -2.73
C LEU A 89 -27.21 -27.52 -1.30
N LEU A 90 -26.63 -28.71 -1.06
CA LEU A 90 -26.55 -29.28 0.30
C LEU A 90 -25.73 -28.38 1.24
N PRO A 91 -24.45 -28.06 0.94
CA PRO A 91 -23.68 -27.11 1.74
C PRO A 91 -24.27 -25.69 1.71
N GLY A 92 -24.87 -25.25 0.61
CA GLY A 92 -25.55 -23.94 0.56
C GLY A 92 -26.73 -23.84 1.52
N THR A 93 -27.52 -24.91 1.65
CA THR A 93 -28.62 -25.00 2.62
C THR A 93 -28.08 -24.97 4.05
N LEU A 94 -26.99 -25.70 4.33
CA LEU A 94 -26.32 -25.64 5.63
C LEU A 94 -25.88 -24.22 5.99
N ILE A 95 -25.25 -23.49 5.06
CA ILE A 95 -24.81 -22.10 5.28
C ILE A 95 -25.99 -21.17 5.53
N LEU A 96 -27.08 -21.32 4.75
CA LEU A 96 -28.30 -20.55 4.98
C LEU A 96 -28.87 -20.80 6.38
N LEU A 97 -28.98 -22.07 6.80
CA LEU A 97 -29.49 -22.43 8.11
C LEU A 97 -28.60 -21.91 9.25
N LEU A 98 -27.28 -21.95 9.06
CA LEU A 98 -26.30 -21.40 10.00
C LEU A 98 -26.46 -19.89 10.15
N GLY A 99 -26.58 -19.16 9.05
CA GLY A 99 -26.82 -17.72 9.10
C GLY A 99 -28.22 -17.37 9.62
N LEU A 100 -29.22 -18.22 9.37
CA LEU A 100 -30.56 -18.03 9.93
C LEU A 100 -30.57 -18.25 11.44
N TYR A 101 -29.84 -19.26 11.91
CA TYR A 101 -29.62 -19.48 13.34
C TYR A 101 -28.94 -18.26 13.97
N ASP A 102 -27.95 -17.66 13.29
CA ASP A 102 -27.30 -16.45 13.77
C ASP A 102 -28.24 -15.23 13.82
N ASP A 103 -29.05 -15.01 12.79
CA ASP A 103 -29.99 -13.89 12.73
C ASP A 103 -30.99 -13.91 13.91
N PHE A 104 -31.30 -15.09 14.47
CA PHE A 104 -32.18 -15.24 15.63
C PHE A 104 -31.46 -15.35 16.98
N GLN A 105 -30.31 -16.03 17.05
CA GLN A 105 -29.67 -16.42 18.31
C GLN A 105 -28.26 -15.85 18.55
N ASP A 106 -27.74 -14.98 17.68
CA ASP A 106 -26.37 -14.43 17.77
C ASP A 106 -25.34 -15.56 17.96
N ALA A 107 -25.08 -16.31 16.89
CA ALA A 107 -24.15 -17.42 16.90
C ALA A 107 -22.73 -16.96 17.25
N ARG A 108 -22.04 -17.79 18.06
CA ARG A 108 -20.62 -17.56 18.36
C ARG A 108 -19.80 -17.57 17.06
N PRO A 109 -18.79 -16.71 16.90
CA PRO A 109 -17.96 -16.66 15.68
C PRO A 109 -17.36 -18.01 15.29
N TYR A 110 -16.97 -18.83 16.28
CA TYR A 110 -16.44 -20.17 16.05
C TYR A 110 -17.47 -21.11 15.41
N LEU A 111 -18.76 -21.01 15.79
CA LEU A 111 -19.81 -21.85 15.20
C LEU A 111 -19.99 -21.52 13.71
N LYS A 112 -19.99 -20.22 13.37
CA LYS A 112 -20.03 -19.76 11.97
C LYS A 112 -18.86 -20.33 11.17
N LEU A 113 -17.66 -20.20 11.72
CA LEU A 113 -16.45 -20.69 11.07
C LEU A 113 -16.49 -22.21 10.87
N THR A 114 -16.92 -22.99 11.87
CA THR A 114 -17.02 -24.45 11.75
C THR A 114 -18.01 -24.87 10.67
N GLY A 115 -19.17 -24.20 10.57
CA GLY A 115 -20.15 -24.51 9.53
C GLY A 115 -19.64 -24.16 8.12
N GLN A 116 -18.92 -23.05 7.98
CA GLN A 116 -18.25 -22.69 6.71
C GLN A 116 -17.14 -23.67 6.33
N VAL A 117 -16.33 -24.11 7.29
CA VAL A 117 -15.30 -25.14 7.08
C VAL A 117 -15.95 -26.44 6.62
N PHE A 118 -17.01 -26.89 7.29
CA PHE A 118 -17.73 -28.10 6.91
C PHE A 118 -18.34 -28.00 5.50
N ALA A 119 -18.95 -26.86 5.16
CA ALA A 119 -19.44 -26.61 3.80
C ALA A 119 -18.31 -26.65 2.75
N GLY A 120 -17.12 -26.13 3.07
CA GLY A 120 -15.94 -26.22 2.21
C GLY A 120 -15.45 -27.66 2.01
N VAL A 121 -15.46 -28.48 3.07
CA VAL A 121 -15.15 -29.92 2.99
C VAL A 121 -16.17 -30.65 2.11
N MET A 122 -17.47 -30.36 2.24
CA MET A 122 -18.52 -30.94 1.39
C MET A 122 -18.32 -30.61 -0.10
N LEU A 123 -17.97 -29.36 -0.42
CA LEU A 123 -17.65 -28.95 -1.79
C LEU A 123 -16.45 -29.71 -2.34
N PHE A 124 -15.38 -29.81 -1.54
CA PHE A 124 -14.17 -30.55 -1.91
C PHE A 124 -14.48 -32.04 -2.18
N ALA A 125 -15.23 -32.70 -1.27
CA ALA A 125 -15.65 -34.09 -1.43
C ALA A 125 -16.57 -34.29 -2.65
N GLY A 126 -17.37 -33.29 -3.00
CA GLY A 126 -18.19 -33.26 -4.21
C GLY A 126 -17.39 -33.02 -5.51
N GLY A 127 -16.07 -32.81 -5.42
CA GLY A 127 -15.17 -32.61 -6.55
C GLY A 127 -14.93 -31.15 -6.94
N LEU A 128 -15.40 -30.18 -6.15
CA LEU A 128 -15.15 -28.75 -6.36
C LEU A 128 -13.98 -28.30 -5.48
N SER A 129 -12.79 -28.25 -6.06
CA SER A 129 -11.57 -27.95 -5.34
C SER A 129 -10.61 -27.07 -6.13
N ILE A 130 -9.75 -26.35 -5.40
CA ILE A 130 -8.59 -25.65 -5.95
C ILE A 130 -7.45 -26.67 -6.07
N SER A 131 -7.26 -27.23 -7.26
CA SER A 131 -6.23 -28.22 -7.52
C SER A 131 -4.96 -27.66 -8.15
N GLN A 132 -4.97 -26.42 -8.66
CA GLN A 132 -3.83 -25.82 -9.36
C GLN A 132 -3.82 -24.30 -9.17
N LEU A 133 -2.63 -23.71 -8.98
CA LEU A 133 -2.39 -22.25 -9.00
C LEU A 133 -1.20 -21.90 -9.91
N PRO A 134 -1.38 -21.90 -11.24
CA PRO A 134 -0.24 -21.75 -12.16
C PRO A 134 0.45 -20.41 -12.16
N LEU A 135 -0.21 -19.37 -11.64
CA LEU A 135 0.40 -18.06 -11.45
C LEU A 135 1.57 -18.10 -10.45
N LEU A 136 1.49 -18.94 -9.43
CA LEU A 136 2.47 -19.01 -8.34
C LEU A 136 3.34 -20.26 -8.40
N PHE A 137 2.78 -21.39 -8.85
CA PHE A 137 3.40 -22.71 -8.72
C PHE A 137 3.46 -23.50 -10.04
N GLY A 138 3.16 -22.86 -11.18
CA GLY A 138 3.12 -23.53 -12.48
C GLY A 138 1.95 -24.52 -12.64
N THR A 139 1.94 -25.30 -13.72
CA THR A 139 0.83 -26.20 -14.07
C THR A 139 0.74 -27.47 -13.21
N GLN A 140 1.52 -27.57 -12.14
CA GLN A 140 1.48 -28.74 -11.27
C GLN A 140 0.19 -28.80 -10.45
N SER A 141 -0.43 -29.98 -10.45
CA SER A 141 -1.57 -30.26 -9.58
C SER A 141 -1.12 -30.42 -8.14
N PHE A 142 -1.79 -29.73 -7.24
CA PHE A 142 -1.57 -29.84 -5.83
C PHE A 142 -2.10 -31.16 -5.26
N PRO A 143 -1.40 -31.73 -4.29
CA PRO A 143 -1.92 -32.83 -3.52
C PRO A 143 -3.12 -32.38 -2.68
N TRP A 144 -3.98 -33.34 -2.32
CA TRP A 144 -5.23 -33.08 -1.60
C TRP A 144 -5.03 -32.32 -0.28
N TRP A 145 -3.93 -32.56 0.44
CA TRP A 145 -3.62 -31.90 1.71
C TRP A 145 -3.36 -30.40 1.56
N MET A 146 -3.04 -29.91 0.36
CA MET A 146 -2.91 -28.50 0.06
C MET A 146 -4.15 -27.93 -0.63
N GLY A 147 -4.77 -28.70 -1.54
CA GLY A 147 -6.00 -28.28 -2.22
C GLY A 147 -7.20 -28.12 -1.28
N LEU A 148 -7.33 -28.98 -0.27
CA LEU A 148 -8.43 -28.92 0.70
C LEU A 148 -8.38 -27.64 1.55
N PRO A 149 -7.28 -27.30 2.26
CA PRO A 149 -7.18 -26.04 3.00
C PRO A 149 -7.40 -24.81 2.13
N LEU A 150 -6.87 -24.79 0.89
CA LEU A 150 -7.09 -23.68 -0.04
C LEU A 150 -8.57 -23.51 -0.41
N THR A 151 -9.26 -24.62 -0.67
CA THR A 151 -10.70 -24.61 -0.98
C THR A 151 -11.52 -24.12 0.21
N ILE A 152 -11.22 -24.61 1.41
CA ILE A 152 -11.86 -24.15 2.65
C ILE A 152 -11.61 -22.66 2.87
N LEU A 153 -10.36 -22.22 2.76
CA LEU A 153 -9.98 -20.82 2.93
C LEU A 153 -10.71 -19.92 1.93
N TRP A 154 -10.82 -20.34 0.66
CA TRP A 154 -11.57 -19.63 -0.36
C TRP A 154 -13.05 -19.47 0.01
N VAL A 155 -13.71 -20.57 0.37
CA VAL A 155 -15.13 -20.56 0.75
C VAL A 155 -15.38 -19.68 1.97
N VAL A 156 -14.57 -19.83 3.01
CA VAL A 156 -14.64 -19.04 4.24
C VAL A 156 -14.38 -17.55 3.95
N ALA A 157 -13.33 -17.23 3.19
CA ALA A 157 -12.94 -15.85 2.90
C ALA A 157 -14.03 -15.12 2.11
N ILE A 158 -14.53 -15.71 1.02
CA ILE A 158 -15.55 -15.08 0.18
C ILE A 158 -16.89 -14.97 0.92
N SER A 159 -17.29 -16.00 1.67
CA SER A 159 -18.55 -15.96 2.46
C SER A 159 -18.52 -14.85 3.50
N ASN A 160 -17.42 -14.73 4.26
CA ASN A 160 -17.26 -13.66 5.25
C ASN A 160 -17.07 -12.29 4.61
N ALA A 161 -16.44 -12.20 3.42
CA ALA A 161 -16.30 -10.94 2.71
C ALA A 161 -17.65 -10.32 2.34
N PHE A 162 -18.60 -11.13 1.85
CA PHE A 162 -19.96 -10.67 1.56
C PHE A 162 -20.76 -10.34 2.82
N ASN A 163 -20.59 -11.10 3.90
CA ASN A 163 -21.19 -10.78 5.21
C ASN A 163 -20.65 -9.47 5.79
N LEU A 164 -19.37 -9.16 5.60
CA LEU A 164 -18.75 -7.94 6.14
C LEU A 164 -19.24 -6.66 5.45
N ILE A 165 -19.53 -6.72 4.15
CA ILE A 165 -20.06 -5.57 3.40
C ILE A 165 -21.58 -5.39 3.55
N ASP A 166 -22.28 -6.30 4.22
CA ASP A 166 -23.73 -6.21 4.52
C ASP A 166 -24.01 -5.25 5.70
N GLY A 167 -23.40 -4.07 5.65
CA GLY A 167 -23.54 -3.01 6.65
C GLY A 167 -24.48 -1.87 6.23
N LEU A 168 -24.86 -1.81 4.95
CA LEU A 168 -25.75 -0.79 4.39
C LEU A 168 -26.82 -1.40 3.48
N ASP A 169 -28.02 -0.80 3.51
CA ASP A 169 -29.14 -1.09 2.62
C ASP A 169 -28.72 -1.25 1.14
N GLY A 170 -28.87 -2.45 0.59
CA GLY A 170 -28.59 -2.73 -0.81
C GLY A 170 -27.12 -3.05 -1.12
N LEU A 171 -26.15 -2.69 -0.26
CA LEU A 171 -24.73 -2.76 -0.62
C LEU A 171 -24.25 -4.18 -0.96
N ALA A 172 -24.49 -5.14 -0.06
CA ALA A 172 -24.04 -6.53 -0.26
C ALA A 172 -24.76 -7.19 -1.44
N ALA A 173 -26.09 -7.06 -1.52
CA ALA A 173 -26.90 -7.62 -2.60
C ALA A 173 -26.53 -7.01 -3.97
N GLY A 174 -26.34 -5.70 -4.06
CA GLY A 174 -25.94 -5.05 -5.30
C GLY A 174 -24.51 -5.39 -5.72
N SER A 175 -23.55 -5.43 -4.78
CA SER A 175 -22.19 -5.91 -5.11
C SER A 175 -22.21 -7.36 -5.58
N ALA A 176 -23.01 -8.21 -4.95
CA ALA A 176 -23.17 -9.61 -5.37
C ALA A 176 -23.80 -9.73 -6.76
N LEU A 177 -24.70 -8.81 -7.16
CA LEU A 177 -25.27 -8.80 -8.51
C LEU A 177 -24.20 -8.58 -9.58
N PHE A 178 -23.28 -7.62 -9.38
CA PHE A 178 -22.15 -7.41 -10.29
C PHE A 178 -21.27 -8.66 -10.37
N SER A 179 -20.92 -9.24 -9.22
CA SER A 179 -20.11 -10.46 -9.16
C SER A 179 -20.80 -11.65 -9.84
N THR A 180 -22.10 -11.84 -9.60
CA THR A 180 -22.89 -12.92 -10.23
C THR A 180 -22.98 -12.73 -11.74
N THR A 181 -23.09 -11.48 -12.21
CA THR A 181 -23.11 -11.16 -13.64
C THR A 181 -21.79 -11.56 -14.31
N VAL A 182 -20.65 -11.28 -13.68
CA VAL A 182 -19.34 -11.75 -14.18
C VAL A 182 -19.29 -13.27 -14.22
N VAL A 183 -19.69 -13.95 -13.15
CA VAL A 183 -19.74 -15.43 -13.11
C VAL A 183 -20.61 -15.98 -14.23
N PHE A 184 -21.76 -15.36 -14.52
CA PHE A 184 -22.63 -15.75 -15.63
C PHE A 184 -21.92 -15.57 -16.99
N VAL A 185 -21.33 -14.40 -17.25
CA VAL A 185 -20.63 -14.15 -18.52
C VAL A 185 -19.49 -15.14 -18.70
N VAL A 186 -18.67 -15.35 -17.66
CA VAL A 186 -17.57 -16.33 -17.69
C VAL A 186 -18.10 -17.74 -17.96
N ALA A 187 -19.23 -18.11 -17.37
CA ALA A 187 -19.87 -19.41 -17.63
C ALA A 187 -20.33 -19.57 -19.09
N LEU A 188 -20.76 -18.49 -19.76
CA LEU A 188 -21.03 -18.51 -21.20
C LEU A 188 -19.75 -18.77 -22.00
N PHE A 189 -18.65 -18.12 -21.66
CA PHE A 189 -17.34 -18.33 -22.30
C PHE A 189 -16.82 -19.75 -22.12
N SER A 190 -16.93 -20.30 -20.91
CA SER A 190 -16.51 -21.67 -20.59
C SER A 190 -17.53 -22.75 -21.03
N GLN A 191 -18.61 -22.36 -21.73
CA GLN A 191 -19.69 -23.24 -22.18
C GLN A 191 -20.26 -24.11 -21.04
N SER A 192 -20.33 -23.54 -19.83
CA SER A 192 -20.85 -24.20 -18.64
C SER A 192 -22.31 -23.84 -18.44
N ALA A 193 -23.20 -24.64 -19.03
CA ALA A 193 -24.64 -24.40 -18.96
C ALA A 193 -25.18 -24.49 -17.53
N VAL A 194 -24.62 -25.38 -16.70
CA VAL A 194 -24.98 -25.52 -15.28
C VAL A 194 -24.65 -24.24 -14.50
N VAL A 195 -23.42 -23.72 -14.62
CA VAL A 195 -23.03 -22.48 -13.91
C VAL A 195 -23.81 -21.29 -14.44
N SER A 196 -24.06 -21.23 -15.75
CA SER A 196 -24.87 -20.16 -16.36
C SER A 196 -26.29 -20.12 -15.78
N LEU A 197 -26.93 -21.29 -15.64
CA LEU A 197 -28.27 -21.42 -15.07
C LEU A 197 -28.30 -21.02 -13.60
N LEU A 198 -27.34 -21.50 -12.80
CA LEU A 198 -27.25 -21.16 -11.37
C LEU A 198 -26.95 -19.67 -11.16
N ALA A 199 -26.04 -19.09 -11.94
CA ALA A 199 -25.72 -17.67 -11.85
C ALA A 199 -26.92 -16.79 -12.22
N LEU A 200 -27.67 -17.11 -13.28
CA LEU A 200 -28.88 -16.37 -13.65
C LEU A 200 -30.00 -16.51 -12.62
N ALA A 201 -30.22 -17.71 -12.09
CA ALA A 201 -31.21 -17.93 -11.05
C ALA A 201 -30.85 -17.11 -9.80
N LEU A 202 -29.57 -17.08 -9.40
CA LEU A 202 -29.11 -16.28 -8.27
C LEU A 202 -29.21 -14.78 -8.55
N ALA A 203 -28.78 -14.31 -9.72
CA ALA A 203 -28.86 -12.90 -10.12
C ALA A 203 -30.32 -12.41 -10.13
N GLY A 204 -31.23 -13.20 -10.69
CA GLY A 204 -32.66 -12.89 -10.69
C GLY A 204 -33.23 -12.81 -9.27
N ALA A 205 -32.83 -13.75 -8.40
CA ALA A 205 -33.27 -13.74 -7.01
C ALA A 205 -32.76 -12.50 -6.25
N ILE A 206 -31.50 -12.11 -6.49
CA ILE A 206 -30.92 -10.89 -5.93
C ILE A 206 -31.66 -9.65 -6.43
N VAL A 207 -31.96 -9.53 -7.73
CA VAL A 207 -32.67 -8.38 -8.31
C VAL A 207 -34.07 -8.24 -7.73
N GLY A 208 -34.83 -9.33 -7.62
CA GLY A 208 -36.17 -9.32 -7.04
C GLY A 208 -36.16 -8.86 -5.56
N PHE A 209 -35.14 -9.28 -4.81
CA PHE A 209 -34.94 -8.87 -3.42
C PHE A 209 -34.49 -7.41 -3.29
N LEU A 210 -33.60 -6.95 -4.17
CA LEU A 210 -32.99 -5.62 -4.11
C LEU A 210 -34.03 -4.50 -4.15
N ARG A 211 -35.18 -4.73 -4.81
CA ARG A 211 -36.31 -3.79 -4.81
C ARG A 211 -36.82 -3.42 -3.41
N PHE A 212 -36.71 -4.33 -2.45
CA PHE A 212 -37.15 -4.15 -1.06
C PHE A 212 -36.01 -3.80 -0.10
N ASN A 213 -34.76 -4.06 -0.49
CA ASN A 213 -33.56 -3.84 0.31
C ASN A 213 -32.82 -2.54 -0.04
N PHE A 214 -33.04 -1.98 -1.23
CA PHE A 214 -32.45 -0.69 -1.62
C PHE A 214 -33.00 0.45 -0.76
N ASN A 215 -32.12 1.39 -0.39
CA ASN A 215 -32.45 2.43 0.58
C ASN A 215 -33.65 3.32 0.16
N PRO A 216 -34.65 3.54 1.03
CA PRO A 216 -34.80 2.99 2.38
C PRO A 216 -35.25 1.52 2.37
N ALA A 217 -34.51 0.65 3.08
CA ALA A 217 -34.83 -0.77 3.13
C ALA A 217 -36.15 -1.03 3.88
N THR A 218 -36.87 -2.07 3.46
CA THR A 218 -38.06 -2.61 4.15
C THR A 218 -37.82 -4.00 4.75
N ILE A 219 -36.70 -4.63 4.38
CA ILE A 219 -36.21 -5.91 4.87
C ILE A 219 -34.69 -5.95 4.67
N PHE A 220 -33.97 -6.44 5.68
CA PHE A 220 -32.52 -6.65 5.61
C PHE A 220 -32.19 -8.04 5.06
N LEU A 221 -31.02 -8.13 4.42
CA LEU A 221 -30.50 -9.38 3.86
C LEU A 221 -30.27 -10.42 4.96
N GLY A 222 -29.67 -9.99 6.08
CA GLY A 222 -29.37 -10.84 7.22
C GLY A 222 -28.09 -11.66 7.01
N ASP A 223 -27.59 -12.24 8.09
CA ASP A 223 -26.44 -13.15 8.05
C ASP A 223 -26.78 -14.41 7.23
N CYS A 224 -28.04 -14.87 7.25
CA CYS A 224 -28.51 -15.94 6.38
C CYS A 224 -28.28 -15.65 4.89
N GLY A 225 -28.62 -14.44 4.45
CA GLY A 225 -28.56 -14.07 3.04
C GLY A 225 -27.14 -13.76 2.59
N SER A 226 -26.39 -12.99 3.36
CA SER A 226 -25.04 -12.56 3.00
C SER A 226 -24.05 -13.74 2.98
N LEU A 227 -24.14 -14.65 3.97
CA LEU A 227 -23.35 -15.88 3.98
C LEU A 227 -23.73 -16.82 2.82
N PHE A 228 -25.04 -17.00 2.57
CA PHE A 228 -25.51 -17.83 1.46
C PHE A 228 -25.04 -17.31 0.10
N ILE A 229 -25.18 -16.00 -0.16
CA ILE A 229 -24.74 -15.37 -1.41
C ILE A 229 -23.23 -15.52 -1.60
N GLY A 230 -22.43 -15.24 -0.56
CA GLY A 230 -20.98 -15.38 -0.63
C GLY A 230 -20.55 -16.84 -0.85
N PHE A 231 -21.21 -17.78 -0.18
CA PHE A 231 -21.00 -19.21 -0.41
C PHE A 231 -21.32 -19.62 -1.86
N MET A 232 -22.47 -19.19 -2.38
CA MET A 232 -22.90 -19.52 -3.74
C MET A 232 -21.92 -18.96 -4.78
N LEU A 233 -21.50 -17.70 -4.64
CA LEU A 233 -20.51 -17.09 -5.52
C LEU A 233 -19.17 -17.82 -5.48
N SER A 234 -18.73 -18.23 -4.29
CA SER A 234 -17.53 -19.06 -4.12
C SER A 234 -17.66 -20.41 -4.84
N ALA A 235 -18.76 -21.13 -4.64
CA ALA A 235 -19.00 -22.43 -5.24
C ALA A 235 -19.12 -22.35 -6.78
N LEU A 236 -19.81 -21.34 -7.30
CA LEU A 236 -19.95 -21.11 -8.73
C LEU A 236 -18.62 -20.71 -9.38
N ALA A 237 -17.78 -19.91 -8.70
CA ALA A 237 -16.43 -19.61 -9.15
C ALA A 237 -15.56 -20.87 -9.23
N LEU A 238 -15.60 -21.73 -8.20
CA LEU A 238 -14.88 -23.02 -8.22
C LEU A 238 -15.35 -23.90 -9.38
N GLN A 239 -16.66 -24.08 -9.56
CA GLN A 239 -17.19 -24.88 -10.67
C GLN A 239 -16.85 -24.29 -12.05
N GLY A 240 -16.86 -22.96 -12.18
CA GLY A 240 -16.49 -22.25 -13.42
C GLY A 240 -15.00 -22.39 -13.75
N SER A 241 -14.15 -22.40 -12.72
CA SER A 241 -12.69 -22.47 -12.89
C SER A 241 -12.18 -23.79 -13.48
N GLN A 242 -12.94 -24.89 -13.34
CA GLN A 242 -12.49 -26.22 -13.79
C GLN A 242 -12.32 -26.36 -15.31
N LYS A 243 -12.97 -25.49 -16.10
CA LYS A 243 -12.92 -25.53 -17.57
C LYS A 243 -12.08 -24.40 -18.19
N ALA A 244 -11.57 -23.47 -17.39
CA ALA A 244 -10.82 -22.32 -17.87
C ALA A 244 -9.30 -22.55 -17.71
N PRO A 245 -8.45 -21.93 -18.56
CA PRO A 245 -7.03 -21.84 -18.29
C PRO A 245 -6.79 -21.28 -16.89
N THR A 246 -6.01 -21.97 -16.07
CA THR A 246 -6.08 -21.82 -14.61
C THR A 246 -5.69 -20.42 -14.10
N ILE A 247 -4.85 -19.67 -14.83
CA ILE A 247 -4.52 -18.27 -14.47
C ILE A 247 -5.77 -17.38 -14.55
N ILE A 248 -6.54 -17.52 -15.62
CA ILE A 248 -7.80 -16.81 -15.84
C ILE A 248 -8.83 -17.28 -14.81
N ALA A 249 -8.83 -18.58 -14.52
CA ALA A 249 -9.75 -19.26 -13.62
C ALA A 249 -9.71 -18.73 -12.18
N VAL A 250 -8.55 -18.27 -11.71
CA VAL A 250 -8.38 -17.67 -10.37
C VAL A 250 -8.47 -16.15 -10.41
N ALA A 251 -7.87 -15.49 -11.40
CA ALA A 251 -7.82 -14.04 -11.47
C ALA A 251 -9.21 -13.41 -11.63
N ILE A 252 -10.06 -14.00 -12.49
CA ILE A 252 -11.40 -13.47 -12.77
C ILE A 252 -12.27 -13.42 -11.49
N PRO A 253 -12.48 -14.52 -10.73
CA PRO A 253 -13.24 -14.46 -9.50
C PRO A 253 -12.67 -13.49 -8.46
N VAL A 254 -11.34 -13.47 -8.27
CA VAL A 254 -10.68 -12.56 -7.31
C VAL A 254 -10.95 -11.10 -7.66
N VAL A 255 -10.81 -10.72 -8.93
CA VAL A 255 -11.07 -9.34 -9.37
C VAL A 255 -12.56 -9.02 -9.31
N SER A 256 -13.43 -9.98 -9.67
CA SER A 256 -14.89 -9.81 -9.63
C SER A 256 -15.45 -9.60 -8.22
N PHE A 257 -14.83 -10.23 -7.23
CA PHE A 257 -15.14 -10.05 -5.81
C PHE A 257 -14.30 -8.94 -5.17
N GLY A 258 -13.71 -8.06 -5.99
CA GLY A 258 -12.69 -7.10 -5.58
C GLY A 258 -13.12 -6.16 -4.45
N LEU A 259 -14.37 -5.66 -4.46
CA LEU A 259 -14.88 -4.83 -3.36
C LEU A 259 -15.01 -5.60 -2.03
N PRO A 260 -15.71 -6.75 -1.96
CA PRO A 260 -15.73 -7.57 -0.74
C PRO A 260 -14.32 -7.96 -0.25
N ILE A 261 -13.45 -8.41 -1.15
CA ILE A 261 -12.09 -8.84 -0.81
C ILE A 261 -11.26 -7.65 -0.30
N LEU A 262 -11.39 -6.48 -0.93
CA LEU A 262 -10.70 -5.26 -0.51
C LEU A 262 -11.12 -4.85 0.90
N GLU A 263 -12.41 -4.94 1.23
CA GLU A 263 -12.90 -4.65 2.58
C GLU A 263 -12.22 -5.54 3.64
N VAL A 264 -12.17 -6.85 3.40
CA VAL A 264 -11.49 -7.80 4.28
C VAL A 264 -9.99 -7.51 4.36
N ALA A 265 -9.33 -7.29 3.22
CA ALA A 265 -7.90 -7.03 3.16
C ALA A 265 -7.52 -5.74 3.91
N LEU A 266 -8.31 -4.66 3.74
CA LEU A 266 -8.10 -3.41 4.47
C LEU A 266 -8.32 -3.59 5.97
N SER A 267 -9.35 -4.34 6.38
CA SER A 267 -9.59 -4.61 7.80
C SER A 267 -8.44 -5.38 8.44
N VAL A 268 -7.96 -6.45 7.79
CA VAL A 268 -6.82 -7.25 8.26
C VAL A 268 -5.56 -6.39 8.32
N MET A 269 -5.27 -5.63 7.26
CA MET A 269 -4.07 -4.79 7.17
C MET A 269 -4.07 -3.70 8.24
N ARG A 270 -5.17 -2.96 8.45
CA ARG A 270 -5.27 -1.94 9.50
C ARG A 270 -4.97 -2.53 10.88
N ARG A 271 -5.55 -3.69 11.19
CA ARG A 271 -5.37 -4.35 12.50
C ARG A 271 -3.94 -4.81 12.72
N PHE A 272 -3.34 -5.39 11.69
CA PHE A 272 -1.94 -5.78 11.72
C PHE A 272 -1.04 -4.58 12.01
N ILE A 273 -1.29 -3.45 11.36
CA ILE A 273 -0.53 -2.20 11.56
C ILE A 273 -0.74 -1.65 12.98
N SER A 274 -1.97 -1.71 13.50
CA SER A 274 -2.29 -1.25 14.87
C SER A 274 -1.92 -2.24 15.98
N GLY A 275 -1.37 -3.41 15.67
CA GLY A 275 -1.09 -4.47 16.66
C GLY A 275 -2.33 -5.08 17.32
N LYS A 276 -3.52 -4.92 16.71
CA LYS A 276 -4.79 -5.45 17.24
C LYS A 276 -5.05 -6.87 16.72
N PRO A 277 -5.71 -7.73 17.51
CA PRO A 277 -6.04 -9.08 17.06
C PRO A 277 -6.98 -9.05 15.85
N VAL A 278 -6.63 -9.83 14.81
CA VAL A 278 -7.32 -9.88 13.51
C VAL A 278 -8.77 -10.39 13.62
N CYS A 279 -9.14 -11.10 14.69
CA CYS A 279 -10.46 -11.70 14.88
C CYS A 279 -11.43 -10.86 15.73
N THR A 280 -11.10 -9.60 16.06
CA THR A 280 -12.01 -8.72 16.82
C THR A 280 -13.12 -8.11 15.94
N ALA A 281 -14.14 -7.44 16.47
CA ALA A 281 -15.13 -6.75 15.63
C ALA A 281 -14.57 -5.42 15.10
N ASP A 282 -14.69 -5.15 13.78
CA ASP A 282 -14.22 -3.89 13.17
C ASP A 282 -15.38 -2.90 13.06
N ARG A 283 -15.10 -1.60 13.16
CA ARG A 283 -16.07 -0.52 12.97
C ARG A 283 -15.61 0.50 11.93
N GLU A 284 -14.47 0.24 11.26
CA GLU A 284 -13.86 1.19 10.33
C GLU A 284 -13.92 0.69 8.87
N HIS A 285 -15.06 0.12 8.49
CA HIS A 285 -15.29 -0.33 7.13
C HIS A 285 -15.29 0.82 6.11
N ILE A 286 -15.05 0.51 4.83
CA ILE A 286 -14.98 1.53 3.76
C ILE A 286 -16.25 2.39 3.75
N HIS A 287 -17.41 1.76 3.90
CA HIS A 287 -18.69 2.46 3.90
C HIS A 287 -18.85 3.40 5.11
N HIS A 288 -18.34 3.05 6.29
CA HIS A 288 -18.35 3.94 7.46
C HIS A 288 -17.45 5.16 7.25
N LYS A 289 -16.27 4.99 6.64
CA LYS A 289 -15.39 6.13 6.30
C LYS A 289 -16.02 7.07 5.27
N LEU A 290 -16.75 6.54 4.31
CA LEU A 290 -17.49 7.35 3.33
C LEU A 290 -18.65 8.12 3.97
N LEU A 291 -19.38 7.50 4.90
CA LEU A 291 -20.42 8.18 5.69
C LEU A 291 -19.84 9.29 6.58
N GLN A 292 -18.71 9.04 7.25
CA GLN A 292 -18.01 10.02 8.09
C GLN A 292 -17.53 11.26 7.30
N ARG A 293 -17.41 11.15 5.98
CA ARG A 293 -17.10 12.27 5.08
C ARG A 293 -18.31 13.11 4.66
N GLY A 294 -19.49 12.80 5.19
CA GLY A 294 -20.72 13.53 4.90
C GLY A 294 -21.49 13.02 3.69
N LEU A 295 -21.11 11.88 3.08
CA LEU A 295 -21.94 11.25 2.07
C LEU A 295 -23.19 10.63 2.71
N THR A 296 -24.33 10.74 2.01
CA THR A 296 -25.57 10.07 2.41
C THR A 296 -25.49 8.56 2.16
N HIS A 297 -26.31 7.76 2.85
CA HIS A 297 -26.36 6.30 2.68
C HIS A 297 -26.51 5.88 1.21
N ARG A 298 -27.42 6.53 0.47
CA ARG A 298 -27.63 6.28 -0.96
C ARG A 298 -26.40 6.60 -1.80
N GLN A 299 -25.75 7.73 -1.55
CA GLN A 299 -24.53 8.12 -2.27
C GLN A 299 -23.40 7.11 -2.06
N VAL A 300 -23.21 6.63 -0.81
CA VAL A 300 -22.21 5.61 -0.50
C VAL A 300 -22.48 4.31 -1.27
N VAL A 301 -23.72 3.82 -1.25
CA VAL A 301 -24.10 2.58 -1.96
C VAL A 301 -23.89 2.71 -3.46
N ILE A 302 -24.32 3.82 -4.08
CA ILE A 302 -24.13 4.06 -5.53
C ILE A 302 -22.64 4.18 -5.89
N ALA A 303 -21.85 4.87 -5.08
CA ALA A 303 -20.40 4.98 -5.30
C ALA A 303 -19.72 3.60 -5.24
N LEU A 304 -20.10 2.78 -4.25
CA LEU A 304 -19.57 1.42 -4.11
C LEU A 304 -20.07 0.47 -5.20
N TYR A 305 -21.29 0.67 -5.73
CA TYR A 305 -21.72 -0.03 -6.96
C TYR A 305 -20.86 0.36 -8.16
N GLY A 306 -20.48 1.63 -8.29
CA GLY A 306 -19.53 2.07 -9.32
C GLY A 306 -18.19 1.35 -9.18
N VAL A 307 -17.67 1.21 -7.96
CA VAL A 307 -16.45 0.44 -7.68
C VAL A 307 -16.62 -1.04 -8.05
N SER A 308 -17.72 -1.69 -7.64
CA SER A 308 -18.02 -3.07 -8.01
C SER A 308 -18.16 -3.26 -9.52
N ALA A 309 -18.75 -2.28 -10.23
CA ALA A 309 -18.86 -2.29 -11.68
C ALA A 309 -17.48 -2.18 -12.36
N VAL A 310 -16.59 -1.33 -11.85
CA VAL A 310 -15.21 -1.21 -12.35
C VAL A 310 -14.45 -2.52 -12.15
N PHE A 311 -14.53 -3.13 -10.97
CA PHE A 311 -13.96 -4.45 -10.72
C PHE A 311 -14.56 -5.53 -11.65
N ALA A 312 -15.87 -5.51 -11.87
CA ALA A 312 -16.53 -6.44 -12.79
C ALA A 312 -16.04 -6.27 -14.25
N LEU A 313 -15.92 -5.03 -14.73
CA LEU A 313 -15.41 -4.73 -16.08
C LEU A 313 -13.96 -5.17 -16.24
N PHE A 314 -13.10 -4.86 -15.26
CA PHE A 314 -11.70 -5.32 -15.28
C PHE A 314 -11.62 -6.85 -15.23
N SER A 315 -12.44 -7.51 -14.43
CA SER A 315 -12.52 -8.97 -14.39
C SER A 315 -12.91 -9.55 -15.77
N LEU A 316 -13.92 -8.99 -16.44
CA LEU A 316 -14.32 -9.42 -17.77
C LEU A 316 -13.26 -9.17 -18.84
N SER A 317 -12.48 -8.10 -18.72
CA SER A 317 -11.37 -7.83 -19.65
C SER A 317 -10.30 -8.92 -19.66
N LEU A 318 -10.19 -9.70 -18.57
CA LEU A 318 -9.25 -10.83 -18.45
C LEU A 318 -9.69 -12.08 -19.22
N LEU A 319 -10.90 -12.10 -19.81
CA LEU A 319 -11.36 -13.21 -20.67
C LEU A 319 -10.56 -13.33 -21.97
N TRP A 320 -9.97 -12.23 -22.44
CA TRP A 320 -9.10 -12.22 -23.63
C TRP A 320 -7.71 -11.70 -23.28
N PRO A 321 -6.92 -12.48 -22.52
CA PRO A 321 -5.64 -11.99 -22.03
C PRO A 321 -4.63 -11.92 -23.18
N LYS A 322 -4.32 -10.69 -23.62
CA LYS A 322 -2.99 -10.41 -24.16
C LYS A 322 -2.03 -10.34 -22.97
N GLY A 323 -0.82 -10.92 -23.04
CA GLY A 323 0.07 -11.02 -21.87
C GLY A 323 0.30 -9.71 -21.11
N SER A 324 0.33 -8.57 -21.81
CA SER A 324 0.42 -7.23 -21.23
C SER A 324 -0.84 -6.72 -20.53
N MET A 325 -2.04 -7.23 -20.90
CA MET A 325 -3.30 -6.78 -20.32
C MET A 325 -3.46 -7.21 -18.86
N VAL A 326 -3.04 -8.41 -18.48
CA VAL A 326 -3.15 -8.86 -17.08
C VAL A 326 -2.35 -7.94 -16.16
N ILE A 327 -1.10 -7.63 -16.54
CA ILE A 327 -0.22 -6.73 -15.78
C ILE A 327 -0.83 -5.33 -15.72
N LEU A 328 -1.34 -4.82 -16.85
CA LEU A 328 -1.99 -3.52 -16.91
C LEU A 328 -3.22 -3.45 -15.98
N VAL A 329 -4.10 -4.45 -16.02
CA VAL A 329 -5.28 -4.52 -15.16
C VAL A 329 -4.88 -4.52 -13.69
N VAL A 330 -3.90 -5.36 -13.31
CA VAL A 330 -3.39 -5.40 -11.93
C VAL A 330 -2.77 -4.05 -11.53
N ALA A 331 -1.99 -3.41 -12.39
CA ALA A 331 -1.37 -2.12 -12.12
C ALA A 331 -2.41 -0.99 -11.95
N VAL A 332 -3.44 -0.96 -12.81
CA VAL A 332 -4.51 0.03 -12.75
C VAL A 332 -5.35 -0.17 -11.48
N LEU A 333 -5.73 -1.41 -11.17
CA LEU A 333 -6.45 -1.72 -9.93
C LEU A 333 -5.62 -1.40 -8.69
N ALA A 334 -4.34 -1.76 -8.66
CA ALA A 334 -3.45 -1.45 -7.54
C ALA A 334 -3.30 0.06 -7.34
N THR A 335 -3.17 0.83 -8.43
CA THR A 335 -3.11 2.29 -8.39
C THR A 335 -4.43 2.88 -7.91
N GLY A 336 -5.56 2.40 -8.41
CA GLY A 336 -6.90 2.84 -7.98
C GLY A 336 -7.17 2.55 -6.51
N ILE A 337 -6.79 1.36 -6.03
CA ILE A 337 -6.86 0.98 -4.61
C ILE A 337 -5.96 1.89 -3.78
N TRP A 338 -4.72 2.13 -4.21
CA TRP A 338 -3.78 3.02 -3.52
C TRP A 338 -4.31 4.45 -3.40
N VAL A 339 -4.82 5.00 -4.50
CA VAL A 339 -5.47 6.32 -4.51
C VAL A 339 -6.69 6.30 -3.59
N GLY A 340 -7.51 5.25 -3.63
CA GLY A 340 -8.65 5.08 -2.73
C GLY A 340 -8.26 5.07 -1.25
N ILE A 341 -7.19 4.36 -0.87
CA ILE A 341 -6.69 4.32 0.52
C ILE A 341 -6.21 5.71 0.95
N CYS A 342 -5.45 6.42 0.11
CA CYS A 342 -5.06 7.81 0.36
C CYS A 342 -6.30 8.70 0.52
N HIS A 343 -7.23 8.51 -0.43
CA HIS A 343 -8.60 8.99 -0.49
C HIS A 343 -9.49 8.62 0.69
N LEU A 344 -9.16 7.71 1.60
CA LEU A 344 -10.00 7.41 2.76
C LEU A 344 -9.40 7.94 4.06
N ASN A 345 -8.14 8.41 4.01
CA ASN A 345 -7.41 9.03 5.12
C ASN A 345 -7.41 8.15 6.38
N TYR A 346 -7.11 6.87 6.20
CA TYR A 346 -6.90 5.96 7.33
C TYR A 346 -5.63 6.36 8.11
N PRO A 347 -5.73 6.58 9.43
CA PRO A 347 -4.60 7.05 10.23
C PRO A 347 -3.44 6.04 10.25
N GLU A 348 -3.72 4.73 10.23
CA GLU A 348 -2.72 3.66 10.24
C GLU A 348 -1.75 3.77 9.05
N PHE A 349 -2.30 4.00 7.86
CA PHE A 349 -1.49 4.15 6.65
C PHE A 349 -0.75 5.49 6.61
N SER A 350 -1.28 6.52 7.29
CA SER A 350 -0.60 7.80 7.42
C SER A 350 0.70 7.70 8.23
N GLU A 351 0.75 6.83 9.25
CA GLU A 351 1.94 6.59 10.06
C GLU A 351 2.99 5.81 9.26
N ILE A 352 2.58 4.77 8.51
CA ILE A 352 3.49 4.04 7.61
C ILE A 352 4.10 4.98 6.58
N ARG A 353 3.28 5.85 5.97
CA ARG A 353 3.79 6.84 5.01
C ARG A 353 4.78 7.81 5.65
N ARG A 354 4.54 8.22 6.90
CA ARG A 354 5.48 9.06 7.67
C ARG A 354 6.80 8.34 7.93
N VAL A 355 6.75 7.07 8.35
CA VAL A 355 7.95 6.25 8.60
C VAL A 355 8.71 6.01 7.29
N ALA A 356 8.04 5.59 6.22
CA ALA A 356 8.65 5.38 4.92
C ALA A 356 9.33 6.65 4.37
N ARG A 357 8.70 7.81 4.57
CA ARG A 357 9.29 9.10 4.21
C ARG A 357 10.55 9.41 5.03
N ARG A 358 10.53 9.15 6.34
CA ARG A 358 11.73 9.28 7.20
C ARG A 358 12.87 8.36 6.73
N THR A 359 12.57 7.12 6.35
CA THR A 359 13.58 6.18 5.81
C THR A 359 14.15 6.65 4.47
N LEU A 360 13.33 7.26 3.60
CA LEU A 360 13.81 7.84 2.35
C LEU A 360 14.71 9.07 2.60
N GLU A 361 14.33 9.93 3.55
CA GLU A 361 15.11 11.10 3.97
C GLU A 361 16.44 10.70 4.67
N GLN A 362 16.51 9.52 5.31
CA GLN A 362 17.74 8.99 5.91
C GLN A 362 18.88 8.79 4.90
N ARG A 363 18.60 8.53 3.60
CA ARG A 363 19.66 8.34 2.60
C ARG A 363 20.59 9.55 2.52
N GLN A 364 20.05 10.76 2.65
CA GLN A 364 20.83 11.99 2.62
C GLN A 364 21.64 12.18 3.91
N ILE A 365 21.10 11.73 5.05
CA ILE A 365 21.83 11.67 6.33
C ILE A 365 23.02 10.71 6.21
N PHE A 366 22.83 9.53 5.62
CA PHE A 366 23.91 8.57 5.38
C PHE A 366 24.98 9.13 4.44
N ALA A 367 24.59 9.78 3.35
CA ALA A 367 25.54 10.40 2.40
C ALA A 367 26.37 11.50 3.08
N ASN A 368 25.73 12.40 3.85
CA ASN A 368 26.42 13.48 4.57
C ASN A 368 27.37 12.93 5.65
N ASN A 369 26.92 11.92 6.42
CA ASN A 369 27.75 11.27 7.44
C ASN A 369 28.95 10.54 6.83
N LEU A 370 28.78 9.93 5.65
CA LEU A 370 29.87 9.29 4.93
C LEU A 370 30.89 10.31 4.42
N ALA A 371 30.45 11.48 3.94
CA ALA A 371 31.34 12.57 3.52
C ALA A 371 32.23 13.03 4.69
N ILE A 372 31.65 13.25 5.88
CA ILE A 372 32.40 13.64 7.08
C ILE A 372 33.38 12.53 7.49
N ARG A 373 32.96 11.26 7.46
CA ARG A 373 33.84 10.14 7.80
C ARG A 373 35.00 9.97 6.84
N LYS A 374 34.77 10.10 5.52
CA LYS A 374 35.82 10.11 4.51
C LYS A 374 36.79 11.27 4.73
N ALA A 375 36.28 12.46 5.06
CA ALA A 375 37.11 13.61 5.39
C ALA A 375 37.99 13.35 6.62
N MET A 376 37.45 12.76 7.69
CA MET A 376 38.24 12.37 8.86
C MET A 376 39.36 11.38 8.52
N GLU A 377 39.09 10.36 7.69
CA GLU A 377 40.13 9.41 7.27
C GLU A 377 41.22 10.08 6.43
N GLN A 378 40.84 10.98 5.52
CA GLN A 378 41.83 11.75 4.76
C GLN A 378 42.65 12.67 5.68
N LEU A 379 42.03 13.36 6.64
CA LEU A 379 42.72 14.23 7.60
C LEU A 379 43.77 13.49 8.45
N LYS A 380 43.58 12.19 8.75
CA LYS A 380 44.58 11.39 9.47
C LYS A 380 45.91 11.26 8.71
N VAL A 381 45.87 11.23 7.37
CA VAL A 381 47.04 10.95 6.52
C VAL A 381 47.66 12.23 5.93
N VAL A 382 46.93 13.35 5.96
CA VAL A 382 47.36 14.62 5.35
C VAL A 382 48.63 15.19 5.98
N SER A 383 49.51 15.69 5.12
CA SER A 383 50.79 16.28 5.48
C SER A 383 50.97 17.73 4.99
N ASP A 384 49.99 18.29 4.28
CA ASP A 384 50.01 19.66 3.75
C ASP A 384 48.76 20.44 4.21
N PHE A 385 48.95 21.70 4.59
CA PHE A 385 47.88 22.60 5.04
C PHE A 385 46.87 22.91 3.92
N LEU A 386 47.34 23.02 2.66
CA LEU A 386 46.45 23.30 1.53
C LEU A 386 45.48 22.14 1.27
N GLN A 387 45.93 20.90 1.51
CA GLN A 387 45.09 19.70 1.39
C GLN A 387 44.01 19.63 2.47
N ILE A 388 44.29 20.10 3.70
CA ILE A 388 43.28 20.21 4.77
C ILE A 388 42.11 21.09 4.29
N GLY A 389 42.41 22.23 3.68
CA GLY A 389 41.39 23.12 3.13
C GLY A 389 40.53 22.44 2.05
N ARG A 390 41.13 21.70 1.12
CA ARG A 390 40.38 20.95 0.09
C ARG A 390 39.47 19.87 0.67
N ILE A 391 39.92 19.16 1.70
CA ILE A 391 39.14 18.11 2.36
C ILE A 391 37.94 18.70 3.10
N LEU A 392 38.13 19.84 3.78
CA LEU A 392 37.03 20.56 4.44
C LEU A 392 36.00 21.03 3.41
N ILE A 393 36.44 21.66 2.32
CA ILE A 393 35.54 22.08 1.24
C ILE A 393 34.75 20.89 0.70
N ALA A 394 35.40 19.76 0.39
CA ALA A 394 34.71 18.56 -0.09
C ALA A 394 33.71 17.98 0.93
N ALA A 395 34.02 18.03 2.23
CA ALA A 395 33.14 17.53 3.28
C ALA A 395 31.88 18.39 3.47
N PHE A 396 32.00 19.72 3.29
CA PHE A 396 30.94 20.69 3.52
C PHE A 396 30.19 21.13 2.25
N ASN A 397 30.75 20.88 1.06
CA ASN A 397 30.13 21.27 -0.21
C ASN A 397 28.79 20.56 -0.47
N ASP A 398 28.70 19.27 -0.16
CA ASP A 398 27.50 18.48 -0.48
C ASP A 398 26.51 18.40 0.69
N ASN A 399 26.86 19.03 1.82
CA ASN A 399 26.11 18.89 3.07
C ASN A 399 25.24 20.11 3.41
N ASP A 400 24.64 20.08 4.60
CA ASP A 400 23.64 21.03 5.07
C ASP A 400 24.20 22.41 5.51
N PHE A 401 25.52 22.56 5.60
CA PHE A 401 26.18 23.82 5.97
C PHE A 401 26.43 24.70 4.74
N ASP A 402 26.32 26.01 4.94
CA ASP A 402 26.42 27.01 3.88
C ASP A 402 27.80 27.70 3.87
N ALA A 403 28.47 27.81 5.02
CA ALA A 403 29.82 28.38 5.15
C ALA A 403 30.57 27.80 6.36
N PHE A 404 31.89 27.94 6.38
CA PHE A 404 32.72 27.70 7.57
C PHE A 404 33.88 28.70 7.69
N ASP A 405 34.22 29.02 8.94
CA ASP A 405 35.40 29.81 9.32
C ASP A 405 36.29 28.96 10.23
N LEU A 406 37.56 28.80 9.87
CA LEU A 406 38.57 28.16 10.69
C LEU A 406 39.54 29.23 11.18
N GLU A 407 39.59 29.47 12.50
CA GLU A 407 40.49 30.43 13.13
C GLU A 407 41.57 29.70 13.95
N LEU A 408 42.85 30.01 13.75
CA LEU A 408 43.96 29.40 14.49
C LEU A 408 44.56 30.39 15.49
N LYS A 409 44.63 30.01 16.78
CA LYS A 409 45.17 30.86 17.86
C LYS A 409 46.69 31.08 17.77
N ARG A 410 47.42 30.18 17.10
CA ARG A 410 48.90 30.18 17.06
C ARG A 410 49.52 31.11 16.00
N PHE A 411 48.70 31.82 15.21
CA PHE A 411 49.15 32.57 14.01
C PHE A 411 48.65 34.02 13.92
N GLN A 412 48.24 34.66 15.03
CA GLN A 412 47.85 36.09 15.02
C GLN A 412 49.05 37.00 14.75
N THR A 413 49.30 37.34 13.48
CA THR A 413 50.07 38.53 13.09
C THR A 413 49.18 39.40 12.22
N GLU A 414 48.96 40.64 12.66
CA GLU A 414 48.16 41.65 11.97
C GLU A 414 48.75 41.99 10.60
N ARG A 415 47.93 41.90 9.52
CA ARG A 415 48.00 42.81 8.38
C ARG A 415 46.73 42.74 7.52
N LEU A 416 46.10 43.90 7.33
CA LEU A 416 45.04 44.18 6.37
C LEU A 416 45.59 44.03 4.94
N ILE A 417 45.01 43.16 4.12
CA ILE A 417 45.23 43.14 2.65
C ILE A 417 43.87 42.99 1.96
N GLU A 418 43.62 43.88 1.00
CA GLU A 418 42.42 43.95 0.16
C GLU A 418 42.32 42.81 -0.87
N ARG A 419 41.09 42.60 -1.33
CA ARG A 419 40.63 41.53 -2.22
C ARG A 419 41.31 41.57 -3.60
N ASP A 420 41.74 40.40 -4.08
CA ASP A 420 41.42 40.03 -5.46
C ASP A 420 41.36 38.50 -5.70
N HIS A 421 40.40 38.11 -6.53
CA HIS A 421 40.22 36.81 -7.20
C HIS A 421 40.32 35.48 -6.41
N GLY A 422 39.15 34.94 -6.03
CA GLY A 422 38.78 33.53 -6.27
C GLY A 422 39.47 32.42 -5.48
N TRP A 423 40.44 32.71 -4.63
CA TRP A 423 41.13 31.73 -3.78
C TRP A 423 41.05 32.14 -2.30
N PRO A 424 40.95 31.18 -1.35
CA PRO A 424 40.96 31.51 0.08
C PRO A 424 42.34 32.07 0.47
N ILE A 425 42.39 33.33 0.88
CA ILE A 425 43.63 34.03 1.26
C ILE A 425 44.20 33.40 2.54
N VAL A 426 45.45 32.96 2.47
CA VAL A 426 46.27 32.62 3.66
C VAL A 426 46.97 33.91 4.12
N ALA A 427 46.31 34.68 4.99
CA ALA A 427 46.94 35.74 5.77
C ALA A 427 46.65 35.45 7.25
N GLY A 428 47.69 35.15 8.05
CA GLY A 428 47.52 34.82 9.48
C GLY A 428 46.78 33.50 9.78
N LYS A 429 46.58 32.66 8.76
CA LYS A 429 45.94 31.32 8.70
C LYS A 429 44.55 31.22 9.37
N ALA A 430 43.61 32.06 8.94
CA ALA A 430 42.19 31.73 8.99
C ALA A 430 41.72 31.16 7.63
N LEU A 431 41.09 29.99 7.59
CA LEU A 431 40.52 29.41 6.35
C LEU A 431 39.02 29.70 6.34
N GLN A 432 38.57 30.49 5.36
CA GLN A 432 37.15 30.79 5.18
C GLN A 432 36.63 30.15 3.89
N TRP A 433 35.43 29.58 3.96
CA TRP A 433 34.75 29.01 2.80
C TRP A 433 33.26 29.29 2.84
N GLU A 434 32.71 29.57 1.67
CA GLU A 434 31.28 29.73 1.44
C GLU A 434 30.88 29.00 0.16
N LYS A 435 29.69 28.38 0.17
CA LYS A 435 29.16 27.62 -0.97
C LYS A 435 28.83 28.55 -2.15
N SER A 436 29.40 28.29 -3.32
CA SER A 436 29.27 29.12 -4.52
C SER A 436 27.82 29.23 -5.02
N GLY A 437 27.35 30.46 -5.23
CA GLY A 437 25.99 30.77 -5.70
C GLY A 437 25.17 31.72 -4.79
N HIS A 438 25.72 32.22 -3.69
CA HIS A 438 25.00 33.05 -2.71
C HIS A 438 25.81 34.32 -2.33
N CYS A 439 26.08 35.18 -3.31
CA CYS A 439 27.08 36.25 -3.25
C CYS A 439 26.94 37.31 -2.15
N ASN A 440 28.13 37.79 -1.75
CA ASN A 440 28.53 39.07 -1.15
C ASN A 440 28.32 39.28 0.36
N GLY A 441 29.35 38.92 1.12
CA GLY A 441 29.83 39.69 2.27
C GLY A 441 28.85 39.80 3.44
N ARG A 442 28.98 38.89 4.41
CA ARG A 442 28.45 38.99 5.79
C ARG A 442 26.95 39.29 6.00
N ASP A 443 26.13 39.42 4.96
CA ASP A 443 24.66 39.43 5.07
C ASP A 443 24.07 38.02 4.85
N LEU A 444 24.60 37.08 5.63
CA LEU A 444 23.94 35.83 5.92
C LEU A 444 22.67 36.21 6.71
N GLY A 445 21.47 35.93 6.21
CA GLY A 445 20.19 36.23 6.90
C GLY A 445 20.06 35.57 8.29
N PRO A 446 18.87 35.12 8.76
CA PRO A 446 18.81 34.38 10.02
C PRO A 446 19.61 33.07 9.91
N VAL A 447 20.81 33.07 10.47
CA VAL A 447 21.79 31.98 10.43
C VAL A 447 22.10 31.59 11.85
N TRP A 448 22.21 30.29 12.07
CA TRP A 448 22.77 29.76 13.29
C TRP A 448 24.17 29.23 13.01
N SER A 449 25.05 29.38 13.99
CA SER A 449 26.44 28.96 13.91
C SER A 449 26.74 27.88 14.94
N LEU A 450 27.51 26.87 14.56
CA LEU A 450 28.08 25.88 15.47
C LEU A 450 29.57 26.12 15.61
N ARG A 451 30.01 26.51 16.80
CA ARG A 451 31.44 26.69 17.11
C ARG A 451 32.00 25.41 17.72
N LEU A 452 33.09 24.93 17.13
CA LEU A 452 33.80 23.72 17.52
C LEU A 452 35.22 24.11 17.95
N ASP A 453 35.56 23.84 19.20
CA ASP A 453 36.91 24.10 19.71
C ASP A 453 37.87 23.01 19.23
N LEU A 454 39.00 23.42 18.65
CA LEU A 454 40.00 22.51 18.09
C LEU A 454 41.05 22.22 19.14
N ILE A 455 40.86 21.11 19.86
CA ILE A 455 41.76 20.62 20.90
C ILE A 455 42.41 19.32 20.39
N THR A 456 43.74 19.26 20.40
CA THR A 456 44.48 18.06 19.99
C THR A 456 44.31 16.93 20.99
N THR A 457 44.62 15.69 20.60
CA THR A 457 44.72 14.54 21.52
C THR A 457 45.72 14.77 22.66
N ARG A 458 46.68 15.69 22.46
CA ARG A 458 47.67 16.11 23.47
C ARG A 458 47.18 17.25 24.37
N GLY A 459 45.95 17.73 24.20
CA GLY A 459 45.33 18.77 25.02
C GLY A 459 45.68 20.21 24.61
N TYR A 460 46.30 20.43 23.44
CA TYR A 460 46.62 21.77 22.96
C TYR A 460 45.42 22.39 22.24
N MET A 461 45.01 23.58 22.65
CA MET A 461 43.99 24.36 21.93
C MET A 461 44.63 25.08 20.74
N LEU A 462 44.28 24.68 19.53
CA LEU A 462 44.84 25.24 18.29
C LEU A 462 44.00 26.36 17.69
N GLY A 463 42.69 26.39 17.96
CA GLY A 463 41.79 27.28 17.25
C GLY A 463 40.31 26.96 17.46
N THR A 464 39.48 27.57 16.63
CA THR A 464 38.04 27.28 16.56
C THR A 464 37.61 27.10 15.11
N LEU A 465 36.70 26.15 14.87
CA LEU A 465 36.00 25.98 13.61
C LEU A 465 34.55 26.39 13.81
N THR A 466 34.10 27.44 13.13
CA THR A 466 32.71 27.90 13.17
C THR A 466 32.01 27.50 11.87
N LEU A 467 30.95 26.69 11.97
CA LEU A 467 30.12 26.28 10.84
C LEU A 467 28.84 27.10 10.82
N TYR A 468 28.42 27.58 9.65
CA TYR A 468 27.21 28.40 9.50
C TYR A 468 26.15 27.67 8.68
N ARG A 469 24.90 27.75 9.14
CA ARG A 469 23.73 27.22 8.43
C ARG A 469 22.56 28.19 8.50
N ARG A 470 22.00 28.54 7.34
CA ARG A 470 20.79 29.35 7.24
C ARG A 470 19.60 28.59 7.83
N TYR A 471 18.66 29.32 8.42
CA TYR A 471 17.44 28.71 8.92
C TYR A 471 16.66 28.10 7.75
N ARG A 472 16.54 26.77 7.74
CA ARG A 472 15.73 26.01 6.77
C ARG A 472 14.67 25.24 7.55
N ASN A 473 13.49 25.09 6.96
CA ASN A 473 12.41 24.27 7.53
C ASN A 473 12.69 22.76 7.33
N ARG A 474 13.92 22.32 7.63
CA ARG A 474 14.38 20.93 7.58
C ARG A 474 15.38 20.66 8.70
N ILE A 475 15.25 19.50 9.34
CA ILE A 475 16.16 19.05 10.41
C ILE A 475 17.58 18.93 9.84
N LEU A 476 18.62 19.14 10.66
CA LEU A 476 20.01 18.93 10.27
C LEU A 476 20.20 17.46 9.88
N GLN A 477 20.65 17.22 8.65
CA GLN A 477 20.84 15.87 8.10
C GLN A 477 22.27 15.36 8.32
N ILE A 478 22.86 15.64 9.48
CA ILE A 478 24.20 15.20 9.89
C ILE A 478 24.13 14.70 11.33
N ASP A 479 24.86 13.64 11.62
CA ASP A 479 25.12 13.16 12.98
C ASP A 479 26.00 14.17 13.75
N ILE A 480 25.37 14.88 14.69
CA ILE A 480 26.01 15.92 15.50
C ILE A 480 27.13 15.34 16.34
N ASP A 481 26.98 14.13 16.89
CA ASP A 481 27.98 13.52 17.78
C ASP A 481 29.30 13.26 17.06
N THR A 482 29.22 12.78 15.81
CA THR A 482 30.41 12.60 14.98
C THR A 482 31.11 13.94 14.71
N LEU A 483 30.32 15.00 14.48
CA LEU A 483 30.81 16.33 14.10
C LEU A 483 31.32 17.16 15.30
N THR A 484 30.82 16.92 16.51
CA THR A 484 31.22 17.66 17.73
C THR A 484 32.30 16.94 18.54
N LEU A 485 32.32 15.61 18.57
CA LEU A 485 33.23 14.84 19.44
C LEU A 485 34.48 14.32 18.73
N LYS A 486 34.34 13.85 17.48
CA LYS A 486 35.44 13.16 16.77
C LYS A 486 36.13 14.04 15.75
N PHE A 487 35.34 14.75 14.97
CA PHE A 487 35.84 15.60 13.88
C PHE A 487 36.80 16.71 14.36
N PRO A 488 36.52 17.49 15.43
CA PRO A 488 37.37 18.59 15.86
C PRO A 488 38.76 18.13 16.31
N THR A 489 38.82 17.00 17.03
CA THR A 489 40.07 16.41 17.54
C THR A 489 40.96 15.92 16.40
N ILE A 490 40.39 15.23 15.40
CA ILE A 490 41.14 14.75 14.23
C ILE A 490 41.64 15.91 13.38
N LEU A 491 40.82 16.95 13.22
CA LEU A 491 41.20 18.16 12.50
C LEU A 491 42.31 18.92 13.25
N ALA A 492 42.22 19.06 14.57
CA ALA A 492 43.25 19.65 15.41
C ALA A 492 44.58 18.89 15.29
N ASP A 493 44.56 17.55 15.36
CA ASP A 493 45.76 16.74 15.21
C ASP A 493 46.38 16.86 13.79
N ALA A 494 45.55 16.98 12.74
CA ALA A 494 46.03 17.22 11.38
C ALA A 494 46.68 18.61 11.25
N LEU A 495 46.09 19.63 11.88
CA LEU A 495 46.64 20.98 11.93
C LEU A 495 47.95 21.03 12.72
N ASP A 496 48.07 20.32 13.83
CA ASP A 496 49.33 20.23 14.61
C ASP A 496 50.44 19.56 13.81
N ARG A 497 50.13 18.45 13.12
CA ARG A 497 51.09 17.73 12.25
C ARG A 497 51.61 18.59 11.11
N THR A 498 50.73 19.33 10.45
CA THR A 498 51.10 20.20 9.32
C THR A 498 51.80 21.48 9.79
N ALA A 499 51.48 21.98 10.98
CA ALA A 499 52.19 23.11 11.59
C ALA A 499 53.61 22.75 12.04
N ALA A 500 53.83 21.54 12.58
CA ALA A 500 55.14 21.08 13.02
C ALA A 500 56.15 20.87 11.87
N LYS A 501 55.67 20.46 10.68
CA LYS A 501 56.53 20.25 9.49
C LYS A 501 57.03 21.55 8.83
N ASN A 502 56.35 22.68 9.03
CA ASN A 502 56.75 23.98 8.48
C ASN A 502 57.83 24.70 9.33
N ILE A 503 58.41 24.05 10.34
CA ILE A 503 59.40 24.64 11.26
C ILE A 503 60.85 24.18 10.94
N GLU A 504 61.07 23.24 10.02
CA GLU A 504 62.43 22.95 9.53
C GLU A 504 62.70 23.65 8.19
N ILE A 505 63.81 24.41 8.15
CA ILE A 505 64.45 25.12 7.02
C ILE A 505 64.08 26.62 6.87
N ILE A 506 64.71 27.47 7.69
CA ILE A 506 65.55 28.58 7.19
C ILE A 506 66.83 28.60 8.04
N PRO A 507 67.99 28.10 7.56
CA PRO A 507 69.26 28.27 8.25
C PRO A 507 69.72 29.74 8.14
N GLN A 508 69.88 30.42 9.27
CA GLN A 508 70.73 31.60 9.38
C GLN A 508 72.21 31.15 9.29
N ARG A 509 72.85 31.33 8.14
CA ARG A 509 74.26 31.80 7.95
C ARG A 509 74.79 31.43 6.56
N LEU A 510 75.28 32.44 5.87
CA LEU A 510 76.00 32.54 4.58
C LEU A 510 75.20 33.55 3.74
N ILE A 511 75.47 34.85 3.80
CA ILE A 511 76.62 35.50 3.15
C ILE A 511 76.95 36.83 3.86
N ALA A 512 78.13 36.86 4.48
CA ALA A 512 79.07 37.98 4.66
C ALA A 512 80.40 37.24 4.90
N ASP A 513 81.49 37.36 4.15
CA ASP A 513 81.96 38.30 3.14
C ASP A 513 82.86 37.52 2.16
N GLN A 514 82.82 37.90 0.88
CA GLN A 514 83.90 37.72 -0.12
C GLN A 514 83.48 38.59 -1.31
N PHE A 515 83.88 39.86 -1.39
CA PHE A 515 85.15 40.28 -2.00
C PHE A 515 85.87 39.12 -2.72
N PHE A 516 85.56 38.90 -4.00
CA PHE A 516 86.48 39.08 -5.14
C PHE A 516 85.80 38.67 -6.46
N ALA A 517 85.67 39.66 -7.34
CA ALA A 517 85.94 39.67 -8.79
C ALA A 517 85.28 38.68 -9.78
N SER A 518 84.93 39.28 -10.94
CA SER A 518 84.58 38.72 -12.27
C SER A 518 83.15 38.20 -12.41
N SER A 519 82.34 38.54 -13.42
CA SER A 519 82.51 39.30 -14.67
C SER A 519 81.11 39.45 -15.29
N GLY A 520 80.78 40.60 -15.88
CA GLY A 520 79.50 40.76 -16.58
C GLY A 520 79.20 42.20 -16.99
N GLN A 521 80.12 42.80 -17.73
CA GLN A 521 80.03 44.12 -18.34
C GLN A 521 78.81 44.20 -19.29
N ILE A 522 77.96 45.21 -19.14
CA ILE A 522 77.23 45.82 -20.25
C ILE A 522 77.45 47.33 -20.15
N ASP A 523 78.36 47.81 -20.98
CA ASP A 523 78.59 49.22 -21.26
C ASP A 523 77.42 49.80 -22.07
N LEU A 524 76.99 50.99 -21.65
CA LEU A 524 76.28 51.94 -22.50
C LEU A 524 77.04 53.27 -22.44
N THR A 525 78.01 53.46 -23.34
CA THR A 525 78.34 54.77 -23.94
C THR A 525 79.17 54.55 -25.20
N GLY A 526 78.76 55.16 -26.30
CA GLY A 526 79.34 54.93 -27.63
C GLY A 526 80.61 55.74 -27.94
N ALA A 527 80.95 55.65 -29.24
CA ALA A 527 81.86 56.47 -30.06
C ALA A 527 83.06 55.71 -30.65
N SER A 528 83.02 55.61 -31.99
CA SER A 528 84.12 55.33 -32.94
C SER A 528 85.22 56.41 -32.84
N PRO A 529 86.50 56.15 -33.20
CA PRO A 529 86.94 56.28 -34.59
C PRO A 529 88.04 55.30 -35.06
N ALA A 530 88.24 55.36 -36.38
CA ALA A 530 89.18 54.64 -37.24
C ALA A 530 90.68 54.88 -36.95
N ALA A 531 91.49 53.87 -37.31
CA ALA A 531 92.66 53.96 -38.20
C ALA A 531 93.09 52.54 -38.61
#